data_AF-A0A857D5Z5-F1
#
_entry.id   AF-A0A857D5Z5-F1
#
_cell.length_a   1.000
_cell.length_b   1.000
_cell.length_c   1.000
_cell.angle_alpha   90.00
_cell.angle_beta   90.00
_cell.angle_gamma   90.00
#
_symmetry.space_group_name_H-M   'P 1'
#
loop_
_entity.id
_entity.type
_entity.pdbx_description
1 polymer ?
#
loop_
_entity_poly.entity_id
_entity_poly.type
_entity_poly.pdbx_seq_one_letter_code
_entity_poly.pdbx_strand_id
1 'polypeptide(L)'
;MSIVISNEMIQATGKTENLLKLDLAIIMFKDYHISSAKAADFAGLSLIEFRQELAKRDVNAIAHVPSKHQLIIVIVVLFVLFRKQCP
;
A
#
# COMPACT_ATOMS: atom_id res chain seq x y z
N MET A 1 -14.41 1.84 -4.43
CA MET A 1 -14.34 0.38 -4.71
C MET A 1 -13.59 -0.26 -3.55
N SER A 2 -14.18 -1.25 -2.87
CA SER A 2 -13.51 -1.91 -1.75
C SER A 2 -12.61 -3.01 -2.26
N ILE A 3 -11.30 -2.80 -2.16
CA ILE A 3 -10.31 -3.84 -2.37
C ILE A 3 -10.24 -4.67 -1.09
N VAL A 4 -10.54 -5.97 -1.21
CA VAL A 4 -10.51 -6.93 -0.11
C VAL A 4 -9.14 -7.61 -0.08
N ILE A 5 -8.41 -7.43 1.02
CA ILE A 5 -7.16 -8.13 1.27
C ILE A 5 -7.49 -9.42 2.02
N SER A 6 -7.10 -10.58 1.46
CA SER A 6 -7.32 -11.88 2.11
C SER A 6 -6.60 -12.00 3.46
N ASN A 7 -7.24 -12.66 4.43
CA ASN A 7 -6.71 -12.84 5.78
C ASN A 7 -5.37 -13.60 5.79
N GLU A 8 -5.14 -14.51 4.84
CA GLU A 8 -3.86 -15.21 4.68
C GLU A 8 -2.70 -14.25 4.43
N MET A 9 -2.93 -13.19 3.65
CA MET A 9 -1.90 -12.17 3.36
C MET A 9 -1.62 -11.31 4.60
N ILE A 10 -2.66 -10.98 5.35
CA ILE A 10 -2.54 -10.25 6.63
C ILE A 10 -1.65 -11.07 7.58
N GLN A 11 -1.95 -12.36 7.75
CA GLN A 11 -1.17 -13.27 8.59
C GLN A 11 0.28 -13.43 8.10
N ALA A 12 0.49 -13.56 6.78
CA ALA A 12 1.83 -13.72 6.21
C ALA A 12 2.73 -12.49 6.42
N THR A 13 2.14 -11.28 6.48
CA THR A 13 2.90 -10.06 6.75
C THR A 13 3.07 -9.75 8.23
N GLY A 14 2.28 -10.36 9.11
CA GLY A 14 2.23 -10.03 10.54
C GLY A 14 1.72 -8.61 10.83
N LYS A 15 1.17 -7.91 9.82
CA LYS A 15 0.66 -6.54 9.94
C LYS A 15 -0.86 -6.55 10.07
N THR A 16 -1.43 -5.46 10.57
CA THR A 16 -2.88 -5.24 10.49
C THR A 16 -3.29 -4.88 9.06
N GLU A 17 -4.55 -5.14 8.71
CA GLU A 17 -5.09 -4.80 7.40
C GLU A 17 -4.89 -3.32 7.05
N ASN A 18 -5.12 -2.42 8.02
CA ASN A 18 -4.97 -0.98 7.83
C ASN A 18 -3.53 -0.57 7.51
N LEU A 19 -2.55 -1.18 8.19
CA LEU A 19 -1.13 -0.94 7.90
C LEU A 19 -0.76 -1.45 6.51
N LEU A 20 -1.29 -2.61 6.12
CA LEU A 20 -1.04 -3.17 4.81
C LEU A 20 -1.67 -2.33 3.69
N LYS A 21 -2.88 -1.81 3.91
CA LYS A 21 -3.54 -0.84 3.00
C LYS A 21 -2.73 0.44 2.88
N LEU A 22 -2.23 0.99 3.99
CA LEU A 22 -1.39 2.19 3.97
C LEU A 22 -0.07 1.94 3.21
N ASP A 23 0.60 0.81 3.45
CA ASP A 23 1.83 0.46 2.74
C ASP A 23 1.58 0.36 1.23
N LEU A 24 0.51 -0.31 0.82
CA LEU A 24 0.14 -0.44 -0.58
C LEU A 24 -0.29 0.90 -1.19
N ALA A 25 -1.00 1.76 -0.43
CA ALA A 25 -1.36 3.12 -0.86
C ALA A 25 -0.11 3.96 -1.19
N ILE A 26 0.92 3.87 -0.36
CA ILE A 26 2.17 4.62 -0.55
C ILE A 26 2.92 4.10 -1.78
N ILE A 27 2.96 2.79 -2.00
CA ILE A 27 3.56 2.19 -3.19
C ILE A 27 2.80 2.64 -4.45
N MET A 28 1.46 2.59 -4.42
CA MET A 28 0.63 3.08 -5.51
C MET A 28 0.87 4.56 -5.82
N PHE A 29 1.09 5.38 -4.79
CA PHE A 29 1.42 6.79 -4.94
C PHE A 29 2.83 7.00 -5.52
N LYS A 30 3.85 6.32 -4.98
CA LYS A 30 5.27 6.52 -5.34
C LYS A 30 5.63 5.86 -6.69
N ASP A 31 5.24 4.61 -6.89
CA ASP A 31 5.72 3.78 -8.00
C ASP A 31 4.74 3.78 -9.19
N TYR A 32 3.45 3.98 -8.92
CA TYR A 32 2.39 3.95 -9.94
C TYR A 32 1.74 5.32 -10.18
N HIS A 33 2.24 6.37 -9.53
CA HIS A 33 1.78 7.75 -9.67
C HIS A 33 0.25 7.94 -9.51
N ILE A 34 -0.40 7.10 -8.69
CA ILE A 34 -1.80 7.30 -8.31
C ILE A 34 -1.90 8.60 -7.50
N SER A 35 -2.94 9.40 -7.75
CA SER A 35 -3.11 10.66 -7.03
C SER A 35 -3.23 10.45 -5.52
N SER A 36 -2.70 11.39 -4.73
CA SER A 36 -2.73 11.30 -3.27
C SER A 36 -4.15 11.14 -2.70
N ALA A 37 -5.16 11.71 -3.37
CA ALA A 37 -6.56 11.57 -2.97
C ALA A 37 -7.07 10.12 -3.14
N LYS A 38 -6.71 9.46 -4.25
CA LYS A 38 -7.09 8.06 -4.49
C LYS A 38 -6.32 7.10 -3.58
N ALA A 39 -5.05 7.39 -3.32
CA ALA A 39 -4.24 6.59 -2.38
C ALA A 39 -4.74 6.74 -0.93
N ALA A 40 -5.13 7.96 -0.52
CA ALA A 40 -5.73 8.21 0.79
C ALA A 40 -7.08 7.47 0.96
N ASP A 41 -7.95 7.56 -0.05
CA ASP A 41 -9.24 6.84 -0.07
C ASP A 41 -9.03 5.32 0.04
N PHE A 42 -8.05 4.77 -0.68
CA PHE A 42 -7.68 3.36 -0.58
C PHE A 42 -7.19 2.95 0.82
N ALA A 43 -6.39 3.80 1.46
CA ALA A 43 -5.90 3.58 2.82
C ALA A 43 -7.00 3.74 3.89
N GLY A 44 -8.19 4.24 3.52
CA GLY A 44 -9.24 4.61 4.47
C GLY A 44 -8.86 5.81 5.34
N LEU A 45 -8.01 6.70 4.82
CA LEU A 45 -7.51 7.89 5.51
C LEU A 45 -8.00 9.16 4.83
N SER A 46 -8.09 10.25 5.59
CA SER A 46 -8.21 11.58 4.99
C SER A 46 -6.92 11.94 4.22
N LEU A 47 -7.04 12.87 3.26
CA LEU A 47 -5.88 13.35 2.50
C LEU A 47 -4.78 13.95 3.39
N ILE A 48 -5.16 14.59 4.50
CA ILE A 48 -4.21 15.18 5.46
C ILE A 48 -3.47 14.08 6.20
N GLU A 49 -4.18 13.08 6.73
CA GLU A 49 -3.57 11.93 7.42
C GLU A 49 -2.63 11.16 6.50
N PHE A 50 -3.04 10.91 5.25
CA PHE A 50 -2.19 10.24 4.28
C PHE A 50 -0.89 11.02 4.00
N ARG A 51 -0.98 12.35 3.86
CA ARG A 51 0.21 13.20 3.71
C ARG A 51 1.10 13.20 4.96
N GLN A 52 0.52 13.15 6.15
CA GLN A 52 1.29 13.01 7.39
C GLN A 52 2.02 11.67 7.44
N GLU A 53 1.38 10.57 7.02
CA GLU A 53 2.01 9.25 6.94
C GLU A 53 3.14 9.21 5.90
N LEU A 54 2.95 9.87 4.75
CA LEU A 54 4.02 10.07 3.78
C LEU A 54 5.20 10.84 4.40
N ALA A 55 4.94 11.96 5.07
CA ALA A 55 5.98 12.78 5.69
C ALA A 55 6.74 12.02 6.79
N LYS A 56 6.04 11.29 7.67
CA LYS A 56 6.66 10.45 8.72
C LYS A 56 7.62 9.41 8.14
N ARG A 57 7.27 8.83 6.98
CA ARG A 57 8.02 7.76 6.33
C ARG A 57 9.13 8.26 5.42
N ASP A 58 8.98 9.44 4.81
CA ASP A 58 10.07 10.10 4.06
C ASP A 58 11.18 10.62 4.99
N VAL A 59 10.83 11.06 6.20
CA VAL A 59 11.83 11.38 7.24
C VAL A 59 12.69 10.16 7.59
N ASN A 60 12.21 8.94 7.32
CA ASN A 60 12.93 7.68 7.52
C ASN A 60 13.44 7.05 6.21
N ALA A 61 13.15 7.64 5.04
CA ALA A 61 13.50 7.09 3.72
C ALA A 61 14.99 7.23 3.37
N ILE A 62 15.79 7.88 4.21
CA ILE A 62 17.25 7.89 4.09
C ILE A 62 17.85 6.52 4.53
N ALA A 63 17.06 5.59 5.09
CA ALA A 63 17.59 4.33 5.64
C ALA A 63 16.89 3.02 5.23
N HIS A 64 15.88 3.02 4.33
CA HIS A 64 15.19 1.76 3.99
C HIS A 64 15.01 1.54 2.49
N VAL A 65 15.99 0.86 1.88
CA VAL A 65 15.84 0.21 0.58
C VAL A 65 14.99 -1.06 0.79
N PRO A 66 13.81 -1.19 0.14
CA PRO A 66 13.04 -2.42 0.24
C PRO A 66 13.86 -3.56 -0.37
N SER A 67 14.17 -4.57 0.44
CA SER A 67 14.85 -5.77 -0.03
C SER A 67 14.01 -6.42 -1.14
N LYS A 68 14.67 -6.95 -2.19
CA LYS A 68 14.04 -7.47 -3.42
C LYS A 68 12.85 -8.44 -3.19
N HIS A 69 12.80 -9.09 -2.03
CA HIS A 69 11.72 -10.00 -1.63
C HIS A 69 10.40 -9.29 -1.26
N GLN A 70 10.45 -8.08 -0.66
CA GLN A 70 9.24 -7.31 -0.39
C GLN A 70 8.58 -6.80 -1.67
N LEU A 71 9.38 -6.46 -2.69
CA LEU A 71 8.87 -6.07 -4.01
C LEU A 71 8.06 -7.20 -4.65
N ILE A 72 8.49 -8.46 -4.49
CA ILE A 72 7.80 -9.62 -5.06
C ILE A 72 6.42 -9.80 -4.40
N ILE A 73 6.32 -9.69 -3.07
CA ILE A 73 5.04 -9.80 -2.36
C ILE A 73 4.09 -8.68 -2.80
N VAL A 74 4.59 -7.46 -2.92
CA VAL A 74 3.82 -6.30 -3.40
C VAL A 74 3.33 -6.51 -4.83
N ILE A 75 4.18 -6.99 -5.72
CA ILE A 75 3.79 -7.28 -7.12
C ILE A 75 2.75 -8.39 -7.17
N VAL A 76 2.89 -9.45 -6.37
CA VAL A 76 1.91 -10.55 -6.29
C VAL A 76 0.58 -10.04 -5.74
N VAL A 77 0.60 -9.21 -4.69
CA VAL A 77 -0.60 -8.55 -4.13
C VAL A 77 -1.27 -7.66 -5.19
N LEU A 78 -0.51 -6.80 -5.88
CA LEU A 78 -1.04 -5.97 -6.96
C LEU A 78 -1.63 -6.83 -8.08
N PHE A 79 -0.96 -7.91 -8.49
CA PHE A 79 -1.44 -8.77 -9.57
C PHE A 79 -2.74 -9.49 -9.20
N VAL A 80 -2.86 -9.97 -7.95
CA VAL A 80 -4.08 -10.60 -7.44
C VAL A 80 -5.22 -9.58 -7.34
N LEU A 81 -4.94 -8.36 -6.89
CA LEU A 81 -5.93 -7.29 -6.77
C LEU A 81 -6.41 -6.78 -8.13
N PHE A 82 -5.51 -6.62 -9.11
CA PHE A 82 -5.86 -6.14 -10.46
C PHE A 82 -6.51 -7.23 -11.34
N ARG A 83 -6.23 -8.52 -11.11
CA ARG A 83 -6.89 -9.63 -11.84
C ARG A 83 -8.37 -9.79 -11.51
N LYS A 84 -8.86 -9.26 -10.38
CA LYS A 84 -10.29 -9.25 -10.02
C LYS A 84 -11.09 -8.10 -10.65
N GLN A 85 -10.44 -7.23 -11.44
CA GLN A 85 -11.03 -6.00 -12.00
C GLN A 85 -11.19 -6.01 -13.53
N CYS A 86 -11.01 -7.15 -14.20
CA CYS A 86 -11.40 -7.33 -15.61
C CYS A 86 -12.64 -8.23 -15.68
N PRO A 87 -13.73 -7.79 -16.36
CA PRO A 87 -14.83 -8.68 -16.74
C PRO A 87 -14.35 -9.76 -17.73
#